data_AF-A0A355DDP7-F1
#
_entry.id   AF-A0A355DDP7-F1
#
_cell.length_a   1.000
_cell.length_b   1.000
_cell.length_c   1.000
_cell.angle_alpha   90.00
_cell.angle_beta   90.00
_cell.angle_gamma   90.00
#
_symmetry.space_group_name_H-M   'P 1'
#
loop_
_entity.id
_entity.type
_entity.pdbx_description
1 polymer ?
#
loop_
_entity_poly.entity_id
_entity_poly.type
_entity_poly.pdbx_seq_one_letter_code
_entity_poly.pdbx_strand_id
1 'polypeptide(L)'
;MTLERITLEDALQLLSLPRAVGSDPSDGVEITVQNGRFGPYLKKGGDSRSLANEEQLLTITLEECLAILALPKRRGRSAAKPPLRELGQDPESGRTIILKDGNWGPYVTDGEYNASLGRGDSVEELTDERAAQLLAERRAKGPAGKPAGRRKPARGRKPAGG
;
A
#
# COMPACT_ATOMS: atom_id res chain seq x y z
N MET A 1 -1.70 -22.57 -2.20
CA MET A 1 -2.20 -23.66 -3.09
C MET A 1 -1.85 -23.35 -4.55
N THR A 2 -1.72 -24.33 -5.46
CA THR A 2 -1.49 -24.08 -6.90
C THR A 2 -2.64 -24.64 -7.74
N LEU A 3 -2.91 -24.06 -8.93
CA LEU A 3 -4.02 -24.46 -9.80
C LEU A 3 -3.98 -25.95 -10.18
N GLU A 4 -2.77 -26.50 -10.36
CA GLU A 4 -2.56 -27.90 -10.74
C GLU A 4 -2.79 -28.89 -9.59
N ARG A 5 -2.81 -28.41 -8.33
CA ARG A 5 -2.87 -29.26 -7.13
C ARG A 5 -4.11 -29.02 -6.27
N ILE A 6 -5.03 -28.16 -6.71
CA ILE A 6 -6.25 -27.86 -5.96
C ILE A 6 -7.17 -29.09 -5.94
N THR A 7 -7.63 -29.48 -4.76
CA THR A 7 -8.59 -30.59 -4.61
C THR A 7 -10.03 -30.07 -4.62
N LEU A 8 -11.01 -30.96 -4.83
CA LEU A 8 -12.42 -30.61 -4.70
C LEU A 8 -12.75 -30.11 -3.28
N GLU A 9 -12.14 -30.71 -2.26
CA GLU A 9 -12.32 -30.31 -0.88
C GLU A 9 -11.82 -28.89 -0.63
N ASP A 10 -10.62 -28.56 -1.14
CA ASP A 10 -10.09 -27.19 -1.08
C ASP A 10 -11.02 -26.21 -1.81
N ALA A 11 -11.52 -26.58 -3.00
CA ALA A 11 -12.41 -25.74 -3.78
C ALA A 11 -13.74 -25.45 -3.05
N LEU A 12 -14.33 -26.45 -2.40
CA LEU A 12 -15.55 -26.29 -1.60
C LEU A 12 -15.31 -25.39 -0.38
N GLN A 13 -14.16 -25.53 0.29
CA GLN A 13 -13.79 -24.65 1.39
C GLN A 13 -13.60 -23.20 0.92
N LEU A 14 -12.94 -22.98 -0.22
CA LEU A 14 -12.75 -21.65 -0.78
C LEU A 14 -14.07 -20.98 -1.20
N LEU A 15 -15.05 -21.75 -1.68
CA LEU A 15 -16.39 -21.26 -1.98
C LEU A 15 -17.16 -20.78 -0.74
N SER A 16 -16.75 -21.18 0.47
CA SER A 16 -17.33 -20.68 1.72
C SER A 16 -16.82 -19.29 2.13
N LEU A 17 -15.83 -18.74 1.41
CA LEU A 17 -15.33 -17.39 1.68
C LEU A 17 -16.26 -16.32 1.09
N PRO A 18 -16.49 -15.18 1.79
CA PRO A 18 -15.91 -14.80 3.09
C PRO A 18 -16.46 -15.63 4.26
N ARG A 19 -15.57 -16.18 5.08
CA ARG A 19 -15.94 -16.98 6.25
C ARG A 19 -16.17 -16.07 7.46
N ALA A 20 -17.33 -16.17 8.10
CA ALA A 20 -17.58 -15.54 9.39
C ALA A 20 -16.83 -16.29 10.51
N VAL A 21 -16.04 -15.57 11.30
CA VAL A 21 -15.28 -16.14 12.42
C VAL A 21 -16.05 -15.99 13.74
N GLY A 22 -16.86 -14.94 13.86
CA GLY A 22 -17.68 -14.65 15.03
C GLY A 22 -17.99 -13.15 15.13
N SER A 23 -18.68 -12.76 16.19
CA SER A 23 -18.92 -11.33 16.51
C SER A 23 -18.00 -10.90 17.65
N ASP A 24 -17.47 -9.69 17.58
CA ASP A 24 -16.69 -9.13 18.69
C ASP A 24 -17.59 -8.93 19.92
N PRO A 25 -17.23 -9.51 21.09
CA PRO A 25 -18.02 -9.35 22.31
C PRO A 25 -18.22 -7.91 22.78
N SER A 26 -17.34 -6.98 22.36
CA SER A 26 -17.30 -5.60 22.82
C SER A 26 -18.35 -4.71 22.14
N ASP A 27 -18.66 -4.98 20.87
CA ASP A 27 -19.56 -4.15 20.07
C ASP A 27 -20.53 -4.95 19.18
N GLY A 28 -20.47 -6.28 19.21
CA GLY A 28 -21.33 -7.17 18.45
C GLY A 28 -21.07 -7.15 16.94
N VAL A 29 -20.00 -6.52 16.47
CA VAL A 29 -19.70 -6.43 15.03
C VAL A 29 -19.07 -7.73 14.54
N GLU A 30 -19.64 -8.27 13.47
CA GLU A 30 -19.14 -9.49 12.84
C GLU A 30 -17.73 -9.32 12.25
N ILE A 31 -16.92 -10.33 12.46
CA ILE A 31 -15.57 -10.48 11.92
C ILE A 31 -15.59 -11.55 10.83
N THR A 32 -15.20 -11.17 9.61
CA THR A 32 -15.06 -12.09 8.48
C THR A 32 -13.62 -12.17 8.00
N VAL A 33 -13.24 -13.30 7.41
CA VAL A 33 -11.95 -13.51 6.76
C VAL A 33 -12.13 -13.88 5.29
N GLN A 34 -11.26 -13.34 4.44
CA GLN A 34 -11.35 -13.51 2.99
C GLN A 34 -10.03 -13.18 2.30
N ASN A 35 -9.85 -13.68 1.08
CA ASN A 35 -8.71 -13.34 0.24
C ASN A 35 -9.02 -12.11 -0.64
N GLY A 36 -8.04 -11.23 -0.83
CA GLY A 36 -8.18 -10.01 -1.64
C GLY A 36 -6.97 -9.77 -2.52
N ARG A 37 -6.95 -8.61 -3.21
CA ARG A 37 -5.87 -8.24 -4.13
C ARG A 37 -4.46 -8.29 -3.52
N PHE A 38 -4.35 -8.02 -2.22
CA PHE A 38 -3.08 -7.94 -1.49
C PHE A 38 -2.85 -9.15 -0.57
N GLY A 39 -3.60 -10.24 -0.77
CA GLY A 39 -3.54 -11.43 0.05
C GLY A 39 -4.66 -11.53 1.10
N PRO A 40 -4.55 -12.51 2.01
CA PRO A 40 -5.58 -12.83 3.00
C PRO A 40 -5.71 -11.73 4.05
N TYR A 41 -6.95 -11.44 4.45
CA TYR A 41 -7.22 -10.39 5.42
C TYR A 41 -8.50 -10.69 6.22
N LEU A 42 -8.55 -10.15 7.44
CA LEU A 42 -9.76 -10.08 8.26
C LEU A 42 -10.42 -8.71 8.10
N LYS A 43 -11.74 -8.66 8.29
CA LYS A 43 -12.55 -7.44 8.26
C LYS A 43 -13.52 -7.41 9.43
N LYS A 44 -13.62 -6.26 10.09
CA LYS A 44 -14.61 -5.93 11.12
C LYS A 44 -15.22 -4.56 10.80
N GLY A 45 -16.43 -4.52 10.26
CA GLY A 45 -17.05 -3.27 9.81
C GLY A 45 -16.18 -2.48 8.81
N GLY A 46 -15.70 -1.31 9.23
CA GLY A 46 -14.78 -0.46 8.45
C GLY A 46 -13.29 -0.74 8.67
N ASP A 47 -12.94 -1.67 9.56
CA ASP A 47 -11.56 -2.04 9.85
C ASP A 47 -11.14 -3.33 9.12
N SER A 48 -9.88 -3.37 8.66
CA SER A 48 -9.27 -4.52 8.00
C SER A 48 -7.81 -4.69 8.43
N ARG A 49 -7.37 -5.95 8.58
CA ARG A 49 -5.97 -6.30 8.87
C ARG A 49 -5.54 -7.46 7.99
N SER A 50 -4.31 -7.39 7.47
CA SER A 50 -3.71 -8.51 6.75
C SER A 50 -3.48 -9.69 7.68
N LEU A 51 -3.68 -10.89 7.14
CA LEU A 51 -3.31 -12.15 7.76
C LEU A 51 -1.90 -12.54 7.29
N ALA A 52 -1.25 -13.46 8.01
CA ALA A 52 0.11 -13.87 7.71
C ALA A 52 0.20 -14.77 6.47
N ASN A 53 -0.80 -15.65 6.28
CA ASN A 53 -0.82 -16.62 5.18
C ASN A 53 -2.25 -17.06 4.84
N GLU A 54 -2.40 -17.84 3.77
CA GLU A 54 -3.71 -18.29 3.25
C GLU A 54 -4.39 -19.30 4.17
N GLU A 55 -3.64 -20.12 4.90
CA GLU A 55 -4.19 -21.14 5.82
C GLU A 55 -5.07 -20.52 6.90
N GLN A 56 -4.70 -19.32 7.36
CA GLN A 56 -5.48 -18.56 8.34
C GLN A 56 -6.89 -18.21 7.86
N LEU A 57 -7.18 -18.22 6.55
CA LEU A 57 -8.56 -18.03 6.07
C LEU A 57 -9.51 -19.10 6.61
N LEU A 58 -8.99 -20.30 6.88
CA LEU A 58 -9.77 -21.45 7.30
C LEU A 58 -9.61 -21.71 8.81
N THR A 59 -8.42 -21.49 9.34
CA THR A 59 -8.07 -21.92 10.70
C THR A 59 -8.14 -20.82 11.75
N ILE A 60 -8.06 -19.53 11.38
CA ILE A 60 -7.96 -18.46 12.36
C ILE A 60 -9.21 -18.37 13.24
N THR A 61 -8.97 -18.17 14.53
CA THR A 61 -9.99 -18.07 15.57
C THR A 61 -10.43 -16.63 15.81
N LEU A 62 -11.55 -16.47 16.53
CA LEU A 62 -12.05 -15.16 16.92
C LEU A 62 -11.04 -14.42 17.80
N GLU A 63 -10.44 -15.12 18.77
CA GLU A 63 -9.45 -14.56 19.69
C GLU A 63 -8.23 -14.01 18.94
N GLU A 64 -7.67 -14.78 18.00
CA GLU A 64 -6.55 -14.33 17.17
C GLU A 64 -6.91 -13.12 16.32
N CYS A 65 -8.13 -13.10 15.76
CA CYS A 65 -8.62 -11.95 15.01
C CYS A 65 -8.72 -10.68 15.88
N LEU A 66 -9.21 -10.81 17.11
CA LEU A 66 -9.27 -9.70 18.07
C LEU A 66 -7.86 -9.22 18.46
N ALA A 67 -6.93 -10.15 18.67
CA ALA A 67 -5.53 -9.82 18.95
C ALA A 67 -4.90 -9.01 17.80
N ILE A 68 -5.13 -9.40 16.55
CA ILE A 68 -4.65 -8.68 15.36
C ILE A 68 -5.32 -7.30 15.23
N LEU A 69 -6.61 -7.19 15.53
CA LEU A 69 -7.36 -5.93 15.48
C LEU A 69 -6.86 -4.92 16.52
N ALA A 70 -6.45 -5.40 17.70
CA ALA A 70 -5.89 -4.59 18.78
C ALA A 70 -4.51 -4.00 18.42
N LEU A 71 -3.78 -4.61 17.47
CA LEU A 71 -2.51 -4.06 17.01
C LEU A 71 -2.72 -2.71 16.28
N PRO A 72 -1.82 -1.73 16.49
CA PRO A 72 -1.85 -0.47 15.76
C PRO A 72 -1.88 -0.70 14.25
N LYS A 73 -2.73 0.07 13.55
CA LYS A 73 -2.77 0.06 12.08
C LYS A 73 -1.39 0.38 11.51
N ARG A 74 -0.75 -0.61 10.90
CA ARG A 74 0.38 -0.38 9.98
C ARG A 74 -0.17 0.30 8.72
N ARG A 75 -0.38 1.62 8.78
CA ARG A 75 -0.69 2.42 7.58
C ARG A 75 0.46 2.21 6.60
N GLY A 76 0.14 1.83 5.37
CA GLY A 76 1.08 1.45 4.31
C GLY A 76 2.01 2.58 3.83
N ARG A 77 2.87 3.07 4.71
CA ARG A 77 4.21 3.52 4.34
C ARG A 77 5.14 2.44 4.87
N SER A 78 5.76 1.71 3.96
CA SER A 78 7.00 1.02 4.30
C SER A 78 7.86 2.01 5.09
N ALA A 79 8.50 1.56 6.17
CA ALA A 79 9.43 2.40 6.90
C ALA A 79 10.37 3.07 5.88
N ALA A 80 10.58 4.39 6.02
CA ALA A 80 11.43 5.11 5.09
C ALA A 80 12.79 4.41 5.08
N LYS A 81 13.13 3.78 3.96
CA LYS A 81 14.46 3.20 3.79
C LYS A 81 15.48 4.32 3.95
N PRO A 82 16.64 4.05 4.58
CA PRO A 82 17.71 5.03 4.63
C PRO A 82 18.08 5.47 3.20
N PRO A 83 18.58 6.71 3.02
CA PRO A 83 19.14 7.14 1.75
C PRO A 83 20.14 6.14 1.18
N LEU A 84 20.10 5.94 -0.14
CA LEU A 84 21.13 5.19 -0.83
C LEU A 84 22.44 5.97 -0.87
N ARG A 85 22.35 7.30 -1.07
CA ARG A 85 23.49 8.21 -1.11
C ARG A 85 23.04 9.65 -0.86
N GLU A 86 23.85 10.43 -0.16
CA GLU A 86 23.76 11.90 -0.19
C GLU A 86 24.70 12.41 -1.28
N LEU A 87 24.18 13.29 -2.11
CA LEU A 87 24.89 13.93 -3.22
C LEU A 87 25.16 15.40 -2.87
N GLY A 88 25.75 16.15 -3.79
CA GLY A 88 25.98 17.59 -3.66
C GLY A 88 24.70 18.43 -3.49
N GLN A 89 24.87 19.75 -3.47
CA GLN A 89 23.75 20.68 -3.42
C GLN A 89 23.18 20.92 -4.82
N ASP A 90 21.86 20.99 -4.90
CA ASP A 90 21.17 21.39 -6.12
C ASP A 90 21.45 22.87 -6.41
N PRO A 91 21.94 23.24 -7.61
CA PRO A 91 22.31 24.61 -7.94
C PRO A 91 21.10 25.56 -8.01
N GLU A 92 19.89 25.04 -8.22
CA GLU A 92 18.67 25.86 -8.28
C GLU A 92 18.05 26.08 -6.89
N SER A 93 17.92 25.02 -6.08
CA SER A 93 17.26 25.11 -4.77
C SER A 93 18.22 25.33 -3.60
N GLY A 94 19.53 25.13 -3.79
CA GLY A 94 20.55 25.19 -2.74
C GLY A 94 20.44 24.07 -1.69
N ARG A 95 19.58 23.07 -1.93
CA ARG A 95 19.32 21.98 -0.97
C ARG A 95 20.15 20.76 -1.32
N THR A 96 20.51 19.98 -0.30
CA THR A 96 21.19 18.69 -0.48
C THR A 96 20.33 17.74 -1.31
N ILE A 97 20.94 17.16 -2.34
CA ILE A 97 20.30 16.14 -3.16
C ILE A 97 20.50 14.78 -2.49
N ILE A 98 19.43 13.99 -2.38
CA ILE A 98 19.46 12.68 -1.75
C ILE A 98 18.94 11.63 -2.73
N LEU A 99 19.71 10.57 -2.96
CA LEU A 99 19.32 9.38 -3.70
C LEU A 99 18.64 8.39 -2.76
N LYS A 100 17.44 7.93 -3.10
CA LYS A 100 16.62 7.02 -2.28
C LYS A 100 16.07 5.87 -3.11
N ASP A 101 15.84 4.74 -2.45
CA ASP A 101 15.13 3.60 -3.03
C ASP A 101 13.62 3.70 -2.72
N GLY A 102 12.79 3.82 -3.76
CA GLY A 102 11.34 3.95 -3.66
C GLY A 102 10.59 2.74 -4.21
N ASN A 103 9.27 2.70 -4.00
CA ASN A 103 8.42 1.61 -4.48
C ASN A 103 8.41 1.44 -6.02
N TRP A 104 8.82 2.47 -6.75
CA TRP A 104 8.87 2.50 -8.22
C TRP A 104 10.31 2.54 -8.76
N GLY A 105 11.28 2.22 -7.91
CA GLY A 105 12.70 2.27 -8.21
C GLY A 105 13.43 3.48 -7.59
N PRO A 106 14.74 3.60 -7.85
CA PRO A 106 15.57 4.68 -7.34
C PRO A 106 15.15 6.06 -7.83
N TYR A 107 15.25 7.06 -6.97
CA TYR A 107 14.93 8.45 -7.30
C TYR A 107 15.80 9.43 -6.50
N VAL A 108 16.01 10.62 -7.06
CA VAL A 108 16.65 11.74 -6.36
C VAL A 108 15.62 12.72 -5.83
N THR A 109 15.93 13.36 -4.70
CA THR A 109 15.09 14.38 -4.09
C THR A 109 15.91 15.48 -3.43
N ASP A 110 15.43 16.72 -3.52
CA ASP A 110 15.93 17.88 -2.76
C ASP A 110 15.05 18.19 -1.53
N GLY A 111 14.13 17.29 -1.19
CA GLY A 111 13.11 17.46 -0.14
C GLY A 111 11.78 18.04 -0.62
N GLU A 112 11.74 18.71 -1.78
CA GLU A 112 10.52 19.27 -2.36
C GLU A 112 10.11 18.55 -3.65
N TYR A 113 11.08 18.33 -4.54
CA TYR A 113 10.91 17.63 -5.80
C TYR A 113 11.49 16.21 -5.72
N ASN A 114 10.88 15.31 -6.49
CA ASN A 114 11.30 13.91 -6.57
C ASN A 114 11.36 13.50 -8.05
N ALA A 115 12.54 13.08 -8.51
CA ALA A 115 12.79 12.67 -9.89
C ALA A 115 13.31 11.22 -9.92
N SER A 116 12.56 10.33 -10.57
CA SER A 116 13.00 8.94 -10.79
C SER A 116 14.21 8.91 -11.71
N LEU A 117 15.12 7.97 -11.47
CA LEU A 117 16.22 7.70 -12.40
C LEU A 117 15.67 7.17 -13.74
N GLY A 118 16.24 7.61 -14.86
CA GLY A 118 15.91 7.13 -16.18
C GLY A 118 16.55 5.77 -16.49
N ARG A 119 16.19 5.15 -17.62
CA ARG A 119 16.72 3.82 -18.01
C ARG A 119 18.24 3.80 -18.25
N GLY A 120 18.86 4.96 -18.47
CA GLY A 120 20.31 5.09 -18.66
C GLY A 120 21.05 5.60 -17.42
N ASP A 121 20.33 5.88 -16.32
CA ASP A 121 20.94 6.35 -15.08
C ASP A 121 21.16 5.14 -14.16
N SER A 122 22.41 4.88 -13.76
CA SER A 122 22.75 3.86 -12.76
C SER A 122 22.82 4.50 -11.36
N VAL A 123 22.51 3.73 -10.32
CA VAL A 123 22.57 4.21 -8.93
C VAL A 123 24.02 4.50 -8.54
N GLU A 124 24.93 3.67 -9.03
CA GLU A 124 26.35 3.68 -8.71
C GLU A 124 27.04 4.89 -9.34
N GLU A 125 26.79 5.15 -10.63
CA GLU A 125 27.51 6.17 -11.42
C GLU A 125 26.80 7.54 -11.43
N LEU A 126 25.67 7.67 -10.72
CA LEU A 126 24.91 8.92 -10.69
C LEU A 126 25.74 10.09 -10.16
N THR A 127 26.00 11.09 -11.00
CA THR A 127 26.73 12.30 -10.61
C THR A 127 25.81 13.36 -10.00
N ASP A 128 26.39 14.28 -9.23
CA ASP A 128 25.68 15.43 -8.65
C ASP A 128 25.02 16.28 -9.74
N GLU A 129 25.74 16.53 -10.85
CA GLU A 129 25.24 17.29 -11.99
C GLU A 129 24.04 16.62 -12.65
N ARG A 130 24.10 15.29 -12.84
CA ARG A 130 22.99 14.55 -13.43
C ARG A 130 21.79 14.52 -12.50
N ALA A 131 22.01 14.38 -11.19
CA ALA A 131 20.96 14.41 -10.19
C ALA A 131 20.25 15.78 -10.12
N ALA A 132 21.02 16.87 -10.17
CA ALA A 132 20.50 18.23 -10.28
C ALA A 132 19.69 18.42 -11.57
N GLN A 133 20.19 17.91 -12.70
CA GLN A 133 19.47 17.97 -13.97
C GLN A 133 18.12 17.26 -13.91
N LEU A 134 18.06 16.07 -13.32
CA LEU A 134 16.81 15.32 -13.13
C LEU A 134 15.79 16.11 -12.29
N LEU A 135 16.25 16.81 -11.26
CA LEU A 135 15.40 17.65 -10.41
C LEU A 135 14.92 18.90 -11.15
N ALA A 136 15.80 19.59 -11.89
CA ALA A 136 15.45 20.73 -12.73
C ALA A 136 14.40 20.37 -13.78
N GLU A 137 14.58 19.25 -14.50
CA GLU A 137 13.60 18.72 -15.45
C GLU A 137 12.24 18.45 -14.76
N ARG A 138 12.28 17.91 -13.54
CA ARG A 138 11.08 17.60 -12.76
C ARG A 138 10.34 18.86 -12.31
N ARG A 139 11.07 19.94 -11.98
CA ARG A 139 10.51 21.27 -11.67
C ARG A 139 9.86 21.89 -12.89
N ALA A 140 10.54 21.86 -14.03
CA ALA A 140 10.03 22.39 -15.29
C ALA A 140 8.74 21.69 -15.75
N LYS A 141 8.62 20.38 -15.51
CA LYS A 141 7.42 19.59 -15.81
C LYS A 141 6.24 19.86 -14.86
N GLY A 142 6.45 20.60 -13.75
CA GLY A 142 5.44 20.86 -12.72
C GLY A 142 5.08 19.61 -11.90
N PRO A 143 4.51 19.74 -10.69
CA PRO A 143 4.11 18.58 -9.88
C PRO A 143 3.17 17.69 -10.69
N ALA A 144 3.39 16.37 -10.67
CA ALA A 144 2.51 15.41 -11.32
C ALA A 144 1.07 15.73 -10.93
N GLY A 145 0.29 16.22 -11.90
CA GLY A 145 -1.09 16.62 -11.66
C GLY A 145 -1.79 15.44 -11.00
N LYS A 146 -2.42 15.67 -9.84
CA LYS A 146 -3.37 14.70 -9.30
C LYS A 146 -4.33 14.38 -10.45
N PRO A 147 -4.49 13.12 -10.88
CA PRO A 147 -5.57 12.80 -11.81
C PRO A 147 -6.84 13.36 -11.17
N ALA A 148 -7.52 14.25 -11.89
CA ALA A 148 -8.74 14.88 -11.40
C ALA A 148 -9.65 13.77 -10.91
N GLY A 149 -9.80 13.67 -9.59
CA GLY A 149 -10.56 12.60 -8.97
C GLY A 149 -11.94 12.62 -9.60
N ARG A 150 -12.28 11.57 -10.34
CA ARG A 150 -13.62 11.39 -10.89
C ARG A 150 -14.56 11.42 -9.70
N ARG A 151 -15.21 12.57 -9.47
CA ARG A 151 -16.24 12.75 -8.44
C ARG A 151 -17.25 11.62 -8.65
N LYS A 152 -17.26 10.64 -7.75
CA LYS A 152 -18.34 9.66 -7.69
C LYS A 152 -19.63 10.47 -7.50
N PRO A 153 -20.67 10.28 -8.33
CA PRO A 153 -21.95 10.90 -8.05
C PRO A 153 -22.42 10.44 -6.68
N ALA A 154 -22.86 11.39 -5.86
CA ALA A 154 -23.42 11.14 -4.55
C ALA A 154 -24.58 10.15 -4.71
N ARG A 155 -24.50 9.01 -4.02
CA ARG A 155 -25.56 8.01 -3.99
C ARG A 155 -26.76 8.67 -3.31
N GLY A 156 -27.80 8.97 -4.08
CA GLY A 156 -29.03 9.56 -3.58
C GLY A 156 -29.59 8.72 -2.44
N ARG A 157 -29.77 9.34 -1.27
CA ARG A 157 -30.63 8.80 -0.21
C ARG A 157 -32.05 8.79 -0.78
N LYS A 158 -32.66 7.61 -0.91
CA LYS A 158 -34.11 7.50 -1.00
C LYS A 158 -34.68 8.00 0.34
N PRO A 159 -35.63 8.96 0.36
CA PRO A 159 -36.41 9.21 1.55
C PRO A 159 -37.33 8.00 1.78
N ALA A 160 -37.36 7.53 3.03
CA ALA A 160 -38.41 6.67 3.53
C ALA A 160 -39.64 7.54 3.84
N GLY A 161 -40.85 7.01 3.57
CA GLY A 161 -42.09 7.52 4.14
C GLY A 161 -43.17 7.81 3.11
N GLY A 162 -44.25 7.04 3.22
CA GLY A 162 -45.50 7.13 2.45
C GLY A 162 -46.21 5.79 2.49
#